data_AF-A0A0C2R5L9-F1
#
_entry.id   AF-A0A0C2R5L9-F1
#
_cell.length_a   1.000
_cell.length_b   1.000
_cell.length_c   1.000
_cell.angle_alpha   90.00
_cell.angle_beta   90.00
_cell.angle_gamma   90.00
#
_symmetry.space_group_name_H-M   'P 1'
#
loop_
_entity.id
_entity.type
_entity.pdbx_description
1 polymer ?
#
loop_
_entity_poly.entity_id
_entity_poly.type
_entity_poly.pdbx_seq_one_letter_code
_entity_poly.pdbx_strand_id
1 'polypeptide(L)'
;MTLYIIIALILVISSAIAEKYLLKKYSITRDKWIYKTVHPKQRWVEMTGALLAAILILVSIYTNINLLPAGLFMLVAVLGIRLWFEWTYDRESNKYVLTILRMGIFAGIFCAAYFTLFN
;
A
#
# COMPACT_ATOMS: atom_id res chain seq x y z
N MET A 1 -4.29 22.60 5.90
CA MET A 1 -4.48 22.03 4.55
C MET A 1 -3.21 22.01 3.68
N THR A 2 -2.58 23.14 3.36
CA THR A 2 -1.45 23.22 2.39
C THR A 2 -0.18 22.46 2.82
N LEU A 3 0.14 22.46 4.13
CA LEU A 3 1.32 21.78 4.67
C LEU A 3 1.28 20.25 4.44
N TYR A 4 0.15 19.60 4.69
CA TYR A 4 0.01 18.15 4.56
C TYR A 4 0.09 17.68 3.11
N ILE A 5 -0.40 18.50 2.17
CA ILE A 5 -0.26 18.25 0.73
C ILE A 5 1.21 18.29 0.33
N ILE A 6 1.97 19.27 0.82
CA ILE A 6 3.42 19.37 0.58
C ILE A 6 4.15 18.15 1.14
N ILE A 7 3.81 17.72 2.36
CA ILE A 7 4.40 16.51 2.98
C ILE A 7 4.11 15.26 2.14
N ALA A 8 2.87 15.07 1.68
CA ALA A 8 2.51 13.95 0.83
C ALA A 8 3.30 13.95 -0.49
N LEU A 9 3.48 15.13 -1.10
CA LEU A 9 4.25 15.28 -2.33
C LEU A 9 5.74 14.94 -2.14
N ILE A 10 6.34 15.40 -1.03
CA ILE A 10 7.72 15.05 -0.65
C ILE A 10 7.87 13.54 -0.42
N LEU A 11 6.90 12.90 0.25
CA LEU A 11 6.89 11.45 0.45
C LEU A 11 6.87 10.68 -0.88
N VAL A 12 6.04 11.09 -1.83
CA VAL A 12 5.98 10.47 -3.16
C VAL A 12 7.31 10.65 -3.91
N ILE A 13 7.90 11.85 -3.91
CA ILE A 13 9.16 12.09 -4.62
C ILE A 13 10.32 11.29 -3.99
N SER A 14 10.46 11.35 -2.67
CA SER A 14 11.52 10.63 -1.94
C SER A 14 11.40 9.12 -2.12
N SER A 15 10.17 8.60 -2.18
CA SER A 15 9.95 7.18 -2.46
C SER A 15 10.33 6.74 -3.86
N ALA A 16 10.13 7.59 -4.89
CA ALA A 16 10.54 7.25 -6.25
C ALA A 16 12.07 7.14 -6.35
N ILE A 17 12.80 7.97 -5.60
CA ILE A 17 14.25 7.90 -5.48
C ILE A 17 14.65 6.63 -4.70
N ALA A 18 14.00 6.36 -3.57
CA ALA A 18 14.26 5.17 -2.76
C ALA A 18 14.00 3.87 -3.55
N GLU A 19 12.91 3.79 -4.33
CA GLU A 19 12.59 2.64 -5.17
C GLU A 19 13.70 2.40 -6.21
N LYS A 20 14.16 3.45 -6.91
CA LYS A 20 15.29 3.32 -7.85
C LYS A 20 16.56 2.83 -7.16
N TYR A 21 16.86 3.35 -5.98
CA TYR A 21 18.02 2.93 -5.20
C TYR A 21 17.92 1.46 -4.76
N LEU A 22 16.76 1.04 -4.25
CA LEU A 22 16.52 -0.32 -3.78
C LEU A 22 16.55 -1.33 -4.93
N LEU A 23 15.97 -1.00 -6.09
CA LEU A 23 16.05 -1.83 -7.29
C LEU A 23 17.51 -2.10 -7.68
N LYS A 24 18.36 -1.07 -7.65
CA LYS A 24 19.79 -1.20 -7.96
C LYS A 24 20.55 -1.95 -6.86
N LYS A 25 20.27 -1.67 -5.59
CA LYS A 25 20.98 -2.26 -4.44
C LYS A 25 20.73 -3.75 -4.29
N TYR A 26 19.49 -4.18 -4.50
CA TYR A 26 19.08 -5.57 -4.31
C TYR A 26 18.96 -6.36 -5.61
N SER A 27 19.41 -5.79 -6.74
CA SER A 27 19.32 -6.41 -8.07
C SER A 27 17.92 -6.93 -8.41
N ILE A 28 16.89 -6.23 -7.92
CA ILE A 28 15.50 -6.65 -8.09
C ILE A 28 15.11 -6.40 -9.55
N THR A 29 14.74 -7.46 -10.26
CA THR A 29 14.22 -7.35 -11.61
C THR A 29 12.88 -6.61 -11.58
N ARG A 30 12.78 -5.55 -12.38
CA ARG A 30 11.51 -4.86 -12.62
C ARG A 30 10.61 -5.81 -13.43
N ASP A 31 9.80 -6.59 -12.74
CA ASP A 31 8.74 -7.33 -13.38
C ASP A 31 7.77 -6.34 -14.03
N LYS A 32 7.49 -6.53 -15.32
CA LYS A 32 6.45 -5.76 -16.04
C LYS A 32 5.06 -5.94 -15.41
N TRP A 33 4.89 -6.99 -14.62
CA TRP A 33 3.66 -7.34 -13.93
C TRP A 33 3.78 -7.00 -12.45
N ILE A 34 3.19 -5.88 -12.05
CA ILE A 34 3.03 -5.45 -10.64
C ILE A 34 2.28 -6.52 -9.80
N TYR A 35 1.55 -7.42 -10.46
CA TYR A 35 0.67 -8.44 -9.88
C TYR A 35 1.18 -9.89 -10.04
N LYS A 36 2.49 -10.11 -10.17
CA LYS A 36 3.01 -11.48 -10.09
C LYS A 36 2.79 -12.01 -8.67
N THR A 37 1.82 -12.91 -8.52
CA THR A 37 1.53 -13.55 -7.23
C THR A 37 2.61 -14.60 -6.94
N VAL A 38 3.09 -14.66 -5.70
CA VAL A 38 4.08 -15.66 -5.28
C VAL A 38 3.41 -16.95 -4.83
N HIS A 39 2.12 -16.90 -4.49
CA HIS A 39 1.34 -18.07 -4.09
C HIS A 39 -0.10 -18.00 -4.61
N PRO A 40 -0.73 -19.11 -5.05
CA PRO A 40 -2.11 -19.10 -5.58
C PRO A 40 -3.15 -18.56 -4.58
N LYS A 41 -2.96 -18.82 -3.28
CA LYS A 41 -3.84 -18.29 -2.21
C LYS A 41 -3.69 -16.78 -1.99
N GLN A 42 -2.53 -16.19 -2.32
CA GLN A 42 -2.31 -14.75 -2.17
C GLN A 42 -3.33 -13.96 -2.97
N ARG A 43 -3.58 -14.37 -4.23
CA ARG A 43 -4.54 -13.71 -5.11
C ARG A 43 -5.93 -13.63 -4.49
N TRP A 44 -6.40 -14.74 -3.90
CA TRP A 44 -7.71 -14.80 -3.27
C TRP A 44 -7.80 -13.88 -2.06
N VAL A 45 -6.78 -13.86 -1.21
CA VAL A 45 -6.77 -13.01 -0.01
C VAL A 45 -6.65 -11.53 -0.37
N GLU A 46 -5.78 -11.17 -1.32
CA GLU A 46 -5.66 -9.79 -1.81
C GLU A 46 -6.96 -9.30 -2.47
N MET A 47 -7.58 -10.14 -3.30
CA MET A 47 -8.82 -9.78 -3.99
C MET A 47 -10.00 -9.62 -3.01
N THR A 48 -10.15 -10.55 -2.06
CA THR A 48 -11.20 -10.46 -1.05
C THR A 48 -10.99 -9.28 -0.10
N GLY A 49 -9.76 -9.05 0.36
CA GLY A 49 -9.44 -7.91 1.21
C GLY A 49 -9.63 -6.56 0.50
N ALA A 50 -9.21 -6.44 -0.77
CA ALA A 50 -9.42 -5.23 -1.55
C ALA A 50 -10.90 -4.95 -1.83
N LEU A 51 -11.69 -6.00 -2.10
CA LEU A 51 -13.13 -5.88 -2.32
C LEU A 51 -13.85 -5.46 -1.04
N LEU A 52 -13.48 -6.04 0.10
CA LEU A 52 -14.03 -5.65 1.41
C LEU A 52 -13.67 -4.19 1.76
N ALA A 53 -12.43 -3.76 1.48
CA ALA A 53 -12.03 -2.37 1.65
C ALA A 53 -12.86 -1.42 0.77
N ALA A 54 -13.08 -1.78 -0.50
CA ALA A 54 -13.90 -0.99 -1.41
C ALA A 54 -15.36 -0.88 -0.93
N ILE A 55 -15.94 -1.97 -0.42
CA ILE A 55 -17.28 -1.95 0.20
C ILE A 55 -17.32 -1.00 1.38
N LEU A 56 -16.36 -1.05 2.31
CA LEU A 56 -16.32 -0.17 3.48
C LEU A 56 -16.23 1.30 3.09
N ILE A 57 -15.42 1.63 2.08
CA ILE A 57 -15.29 2.98 1.55
C ILE A 57 -16.61 3.44 0.91
N LEU A 58 -17.24 2.61 0.07
CA LEU A 58 -18.51 2.94 -0.56
C LEU A 58 -19.63 3.13 0.46
N VAL A 59 -19.76 2.21 1.44
CA VAL A 59 -20.73 2.36 2.53
C VAL A 59 -20.49 3.66 3.28
N SER A 60 -19.22 4.02 3.55
CA SER A 60 -18.91 5.29 4.21
C SER A 60 -19.44 6.50 3.44
N ILE A 61 -19.28 6.49 2.12
CA ILE A 61 -19.72 7.57 1.23
C ILE A 61 -21.26 7.63 1.16
N TYR A 62 -21.93 6.48 1.00
CA TYR A 62 -23.38 6.43 0.78
C TYR A 62 -24.21 6.61 2.06
N THR A 63 -23.70 6.18 3.22
CA THR A 63 -24.45 6.20 4.48
C THR A 63 -24.08 7.37 5.40
N ASN A 64 -23.08 8.18 5.02
CA ASN A 64 -22.45 9.19 5.89
C ASN A 64 -21.91 8.65 7.23
N ILE A 65 -21.81 7.33 7.39
CA ILE A 65 -21.12 6.71 8.52
C ILE A 65 -19.62 6.78 8.25
N ASN A 66 -18.82 7.22 9.22
CA ASN A 66 -17.37 7.36 9.04
C ASN A 66 -16.65 5.99 9.14
N LEU A 67 -16.78 5.17 8.09
CA LEU A 67 -16.06 3.89 7.91
C LEU A 67 -14.80 4.04 7.07
N LEU A 68 -14.49 5.25 6.60
CA LEU A 68 -13.30 5.55 5.80
C LEU A 68 -12.00 5.04 6.46
N PRO A 69 -11.75 5.22 7.78
CA PRO A 69 -10.56 4.70 8.43
C PRO A 69 -10.49 3.16 8.38
N ALA A 70 -11.62 2.48 8.52
CA ALA A 70 -11.69 1.02 8.49
C ALA A 70 -11.39 0.47 7.08
N GLY A 71 -11.94 1.10 6.03
CA GLY A 71 -11.64 0.74 4.65
C GLY A 71 -10.16 0.94 4.30
N LEU A 72 -9.56 2.04 4.76
CA LEU A 72 -8.15 2.36 4.51
C LEU A 72 -7.21 1.45 5.32
N PHE A 73 -7.58 1.11 6.55
CA PHE A 73 -6.88 0.10 7.35
C PHE A 73 -6.86 -1.26 6.63
N MET A 74 -7.97 -1.66 6.01
CA MET A 74 -8.04 -2.90 5.25
C MET A 74 -7.11 -2.90 4.03
N LEU A 75 -6.93 -1.78 3.34
CA LEU A 75 -5.96 -1.67 2.25
C LEU A 75 -4.51 -1.84 2.73
N VAL A 76 -4.18 -1.26 3.89
CA VAL A 76 -2.87 -1.46 4.52
C VAL A 76 -2.68 -2.91 4.95
N ALA A 77 -3.72 -3.55 5.48
CA ALA A 77 -3.69 -4.96 5.86
C ALA A 77 -3.45 -5.88 4.65
N VAL A 78 -4.05 -5.58 3.49
CA VAL A 78 -3.80 -6.31 2.23
C VAL A 78 -2.34 -6.21 1.81
N LEU A 79 -1.70 -5.03 1.93
CA LEU A 79 -0.27 -4.86 1.67
C LEU A 79 0.59 -5.63 2.69
N GLY A 80 0.17 -5.70 3.95
CA GLY A 80 0.83 -6.50 4.98
C GLY A 80 0.76 -8.01 4.69
N ILE A 81 -0.38 -8.49 4.18
CA ILE A 81 -0.54 -9.88 3.75
C ILE A 81 0.38 -10.16 2.55
N ARG A 82 0.43 -9.24 1.57
CA ARG A 82 1.36 -9.35 0.44
C ARG A 82 2.81 -9.43 0.90
N LEU A 83 3.21 -8.57 1.83
CA LEU A 83 4.52 -8.58 2.45
C LEU A 83 4.82 -9.93 3.10
N TRP A 84 3.87 -10.49 3.84
CA TRP A 84 4.02 -11.79 4.47
C TRP A 84 4.20 -12.92 3.45
N PHE A 85 3.44 -12.91 2.35
CA PHE A 85 3.60 -13.88 1.26
C PHE A 85 4.96 -13.73 0.57
N GLU A 86 5.36 -12.52 0.19
CA GLU A 86 6.65 -12.26 -0.47
C GLU A 86 7.82 -12.66 0.43
N TRP A 87 7.76 -12.37 1.73
CA TRP A 87 8.79 -12.77 2.69
C TRP A 87 8.84 -14.29 2.90
N THR A 88 7.70 -14.97 2.91
CA THR A 88 7.61 -16.40 3.23
C THR A 88 7.92 -17.29 2.04
N TYR A 89 7.45 -16.93 0.84
CA TYR A 89 7.52 -17.79 -0.34
C TYR A 89 8.54 -17.34 -1.40
N ASP A 90 9.01 -16.09 -1.37
CA ASP A 90 9.94 -15.55 -2.38
C ASP A 90 10.94 -14.55 -1.76
N ARG A 91 11.58 -14.96 -0.66
CA ARG A 91 12.49 -14.09 0.10
C ARG A 91 13.73 -13.68 -0.71
N GLU A 92 14.22 -14.58 -1.56
CA GLU A 92 15.44 -14.38 -2.36
C GLU A 92 15.29 -13.25 -3.38
N SER A 93 14.06 -12.98 -3.87
CA SER A 93 13.83 -11.91 -4.82
C SER A 93 13.90 -10.51 -4.20
N ASN A 94 13.94 -10.40 -2.86
CA ASN A 94 13.95 -9.14 -2.10
C ASN A 94 12.78 -8.18 -2.42
N LYS A 95 11.75 -8.65 -3.14
CA LYS A 95 10.59 -7.81 -3.54
C LYS A 95 9.81 -7.28 -2.35
N TYR A 96 9.81 -8.02 -1.24
CA TYR A 96 9.24 -7.62 0.03
C TYR A 96 9.74 -6.24 0.49
N VAL A 97 10.99 -5.86 0.16
CA VAL A 97 11.56 -4.55 0.52
C VAL A 97 10.84 -3.40 -0.20
N LEU A 98 10.46 -3.62 -1.46
CA LEU A 98 9.67 -2.66 -2.22
C LEU A 98 8.24 -2.57 -1.69
N THR A 99 7.67 -3.70 -1.27
CA THR A 99 6.35 -3.74 -0.64
C THR A 99 6.32 -3.00 0.69
N ILE A 100 7.37 -3.12 1.51
CA ILE A 100 7.54 -2.32 2.74
C ILE A 100 7.58 -0.82 2.41
N LEU A 101 8.38 -0.42 1.43
CA LEU A 101 8.45 0.98 0.99
C LEU A 101 7.06 1.50 0.57
N ARG A 102 6.35 0.73 -0.27
CA ARG A 102 5.01 1.08 -0.74
C ARG A 102 3.98 1.18 0.39
N MET A 103 4.03 0.25 1.33
CA MET A 103 3.17 0.25 2.51
C MET A 103 3.42 1.51 3.37
N GLY A 104 4.67 1.90 3.58
CA GLY A 104 5.03 3.12 4.29
C GLY A 104 4.52 4.40 3.61
N ILE A 105 4.65 4.50 2.29
CA ILE A 105 4.11 5.64 1.51
C ILE A 105 2.59 5.68 1.63
N PHE A 106 1.93 4.54 1.45
CA PHE A 106 0.47 4.47 1.48
C PHE A 106 -0.07 4.89 2.86
N ALA A 107 0.56 4.43 3.94
CA ALA A 107 0.25 4.87 5.30
C ALA A 107 0.52 6.37 5.50
N GLY A 108 1.63 6.90 4.97
CA GLY A 108 1.98 8.32 5.05
C GLY A 108 0.97 9.22 4.33
N ILE A 109 0.57 8.86 3.11
CA ILE A 109 -0.46 9.56 2.34
C ILE A 109 -1.81 9.48 3.07
N PHE A 110 -2.15 8.32 3.63
CA PHE A 110 -3.36 8.15 4.41
C PHE A 110 -3.40 9.08 5.63
N CYS A 111 -2.34 9.12 6.42
CA CYS A 111 -2.24 10.04 7.56
C CYS A 111 -2.40 11.49 7.11
N ALA A 112 -1.69 11.90 6.04
CA ALA A 112 -1.81 13.25 5.50
C ALA A 112 -3.25 13.58 5.06
N ALA A 113 -3.93 12.65 4.36
CA ALA A 113 -5.31 12.81 3.91
C ALA A 113 -6.30 12.90 5.09
N TYR A 114 -6.13 12.07 6.11
CA TYR A 114 -6.95 12.11 7.32
C TYR A 114 -6.81 13.47 8.02
N PHE A 115 -5.57 13.94 8.23
CA PHE A 115 -5.34 15.24 8.85
C PHE A 115 -5.84 16.43 8.02
N THR A 116 -5.95 16.32 6.69
CA THR A 116 -6.57 17.38 5.87
C THR A 116 -8.09 17.40 5.90
N LEU A 117 -8.75 16.25 6.10
CA LEU A 117 -10.20 16.12 6.05
C LEU A 117 -10.87 16.35 7.41
N PHE A 118 -10.16 16.04 8.50
CA PHE A 118 -10.71 16.05 9.85
C PHE A 118 -10.07 17.09 10.78
N ASN A 119 -9.19 17.95 10.27
CA ASN A 119 -8.51 19.03 10.99
C ASN A 119 -8.37 20.27 10.10
#